data_AF-A0A6L3X5W6-F1
#
_entry.id   AF-A0A6L3X5W6-F1
#
_cell.length_a   1.000
_cell.length_b   1.000
_cell.length_c   1.000
_cell.angle_alpha   90.00
_cell.angle_beta   90.00
_cell.angle_gamma   90.00
#
_symmetry.space_group_name_H-M   'P 1'
#
loop_
_entity.id
_entity.type
_entity.pdbx_description
1 polymer ?
#
loop_
_entity_poly.entity_id
_entity_poly.type
_entity_poly.pdbx_seq_one_letter_code
_entity_poly.pdbx_strand_id
1 'polypeptide(L)'
;MTMYATLEEAIDAAREEFLADNPGVEEEDADVQQLNIQKYVLQDGDIMWQAEFFADEGEDGECLPILSGEGAQAVFDGDYDEIELRQEWLEENALH
;
A
#
# COMPACT_ATOMS: atom_id res chain seq x y z
N MET A 1 -6.57 2.99 11.40
CA MET A 1 -6.25 1.59 11.09
C MET A 1 -7.49 0.87 10.61
N THR A 2 -7.66 0.87 9.30
CA THR A 2 -8.71 0.11 8.62
C THR A 2 -7.99 -0.93 7.78
N MET A 3 -8.39 -2.19 7.93
CA MET A 3 -7.92 -3.28 7.08
C MET A 3 -9.04 -3.65 6.10
N TYR A 4 -8.67 -4.15 4.93
CA TYR A 4 -9.60 -4.41 3.83
C TYR A 4 -9.52 -5.87 3.38
N ALA A 5 -10.60 -6.38 2.78
CA ALA A 5 -10.64 -7.78 2.38
C ALA A 5 -9.79 -8.04 1.13
N THR A 6 -9.64 -7.02 0.28
CA THR A 6 -8.81 -7.09 -0.93
C THR A 6 -7.62 -6.14 -0.85
N LEU A 7 -6.59 -6.43 -1.66
CA LEU A 7 -5.41 -5.56 -1.76
C LEU A 7 -5.75 -4.26 -2.49
N GLU A 8 -6.55 -4.33 -3.56
CA GLU A 8 -7.08 -3.17 -4.27
C GLU A 8 -7.81 -2.20 -3.33
N GLU A 9 -8.72 -2.67 -2.48
CA GLU A 9 -9.42 -1.82 -1.51
C GLU A 9 -8.45 -1.18 -0.51
N ALA A 10 -7.40 -1.90 -0.10
CA ALA A 10 -6.39 -1.35 0.80
C ALA A 10 -5.56 -0.25 0.13
N ILE A 11 -5.20 -0.43 -1.15
CA ILE A 11 -4.45 0.55 -1.94
C ILE A 11 -5.31 1.80 -2.19
N ASP A 12 -6.57 1.62 -2.59
CA ASP A 12 -7.49 2.74 -2.81
C ASP A 12 -7.66 3.57 -1.54
N ALA A 13 -7.85 2.92 -0.39
CA ALA A 13 -7.94 3.60 0.89
C ALA A 13 -6.62 4.30 1.28
N ALA A 14 -5.48 3.68 1.05
CA ALA A 14 -4.18 4.28 1.32
C ALA A 14 -3.92 5.52 0.46
N ARG A 15 -4.37 5.50 -0.81
CA ARG A 15 -4.32 6.66 -1.70
C ARG A 15 -5.20 7.80 -1.19
N GLU A 16 -6.43 7.50 -0.79
CA GLU A 16 -7.33 8.50 -0.20
C GLU A 16 -6.74 9.10 1.08
N GLU A 17 -6.12 8.28 1.94
CA GLU A 17 -5.46 8.72 3.16
C GLU A 17 -4.26 9.64 2.86
N PHE A 18 -3.40 9.24 1.92
CA PHE A 18 -2.26 10.07 1.49
C PHE A 18 -2.69 11.44 0.97
N LEU A 19 -3.73 11.51 0.14
CA LEU A 19 -4.26 12.78 -0.38
C LEU A 19 -4.93 13.63 0.71
N ALA A 20 -5.58 12.99 1.68
CA ALA A 20 -6.16 13.68 2.83
C ALA A 20 -5.09 14.32 3.73
N ASP A 21 -3.95 13.65 3.90
CA ASP A 21 -2.80 14.14 4.68
C ASP A 21 -1.96 15.18 3.92
N ASN A 22 -2.10 15.25 2.60
CA ASN A 22 -1.42 16.21 1.72
C ASN A 22 -2.42 17.19 1.06
N PRO A 23 -3.06 18.10 1.82
CA PRO A 23 -4.09 18.97 1.29
C PRO A 23 -3.52 19.94 0.24
N GLY A 24 -4.08 19.89 -0.96
CA GLY A 24 -3.68 20.74 -2.09
C GLY A 24 -2.73 20.07 -3.07
N VAL A 25 -2.37 18.80 -2.84
CA VAL A 25 -1.82 17.90 -3.85
C VAL A 25 -2.99 17.21 -4.54
N GLU A 26 -3.04 17.31 -5.87
CA GLU A 26 -3.96 16.51 -6.67
C GLU A 26 -3.34 15.14 -6.94
N GLU A 27 -4.15 14.12 -7.23
CA GLU A 27 -3.66 12.76 -7.52
C GLU A 27 -2.58 12.75 -8.61
N GLU A 28 -2.74 13.58 -9.64
CA GLU A 28 -1.79 13.72 -10.76
C GLU A 28 -0.49 14.46 -10.41
N ASP A 29 -0.48 15.21 -9.31
CA ASP A 29 0.69 15.96 -8.83
C ASP A 29 1.36 15.26 -7.63
N ALA A 30 0.82 14.13 -7.17
CA ALA A 30 1.37 13.37 -6.06
C ALA A 30 2.75 12.81 -6.41
N ASP A 31 3.69 12.97 -5.49
CA ASP A 31 5.03 12.42 -5.57
C ASP A 31 5.19 11.43 -4.42
N VAL A 32 4.93 10.16 -4.72
CA VAL A 32 4.98 9.04 -3.78
C VAL A 32 6.27 8.30 -3.99
N GLN A 33 7.04 8.17 -2.92
CA GLN A 33 8.35 7.53 -2.95
C GLN A 33 8.36 6.15 -2.30
N GLN A 34 7.32 5.77 -1.55
CA GLN A 34 7.27 4.48 -0.87
C GLN A 34 5.86 3.94 -0.76
N LEU A 35 5.70 2.65 -1.03
CA LEU A 35 4.49 1.86 -0.79
C LEU A 35 4.81 0.76 0.22
N ASN A 36 4.07 0.76 1.33
CA ASN A 36 4.10 -0.32 2.32
C ASN A 36 2.83 -1.15 2.22
N ILE A 37 2.95 -2.47 2.35
CA ILE A 37 1.81 -3.40 2.35
C ILE A 37 1.99 -4.44 3.45
N GLN A 38 0.90 -4.71 4.17
CA GLN A 38 0.83 -5.80 5.14
C GLN A 38 -0.38 -6.69 4.87
N LYS A 39 -0.13 -8.00 4.88
CA LYS A 39 -1.15 -9.04 4.87
C LYS A 39 -1.33 -9.61 6.26
N TYR A 40 -2.58 -9.76 6.67
CA TYR A 40 -2.98 -10.39 7.91
C TYR A 40 -3.80 -11.65 7.59
N VAL A 41 -3.52 -12.74 8.30
CA VAL A 41 -4.28 -13.99 8.24
C VAL A 41 -4.97 -14.15 9.59
N LEU A 42 -6.28 -13.92 9.60
CA LEU A 42 -7.11 -14.00 10.80
C LEU A 42 -7.27 -15.46 11.28
N GLN A 43 -7.77 -15.63 12.49
CA GLN A 43 -7.91 -16.95 13.13
C GLN A 43 -8.89 -17.90 12.40
N ASP A 44 -9.84 -17.34 11.66
CA ASP A 44 -10.77 -18.06 10.77
C ASP A 44 -10.16 -18.38 9.41
N GLY A 45 -8.94 -17.88 9.13
CA GLY A 45 -8.24 -18.01 7.87
C GLY A 45 -8.56 -16.89 6.88
N ASP A 46 -9.37 -15.90 7.27
CA ASP A 46 -9.67 -14.75 6.42
C ASP A 46 -8.41 -13.89 6.23
N ILE A 47 -8.26 -13.39 5.01
CA ILE A 47 -7.14 -12.53 4.66
C ILE A 47 -7.61 -11.09 4.70
N MET A 48 -6.86 -10.25 5.40
CA MET A 48 -7.04 -8.82 5.41
C MET A 48 -5.75 -8.12 4.96
N TRP A 49 -5.89 -6.97 4.31
CA TRP A 49 -4.80 -6.19 3.76
C TRP A 49 -4.81 -4.77 4.33
N GLN A 50 -3.62 -4.21 4.48
CA GLN A 50 -3.39 -2.81 4.75
C GLN A 50 -2.29 -2.33 3.81
N ALA A 51 -2.42 -1.09 3.34
CA ALA A 51 -1.41 -0.41 2.54
C ALA A 51 -1.20 1.00 3.08
N GLU A 52 -0.02 1.56 2.84
CA GLU A 52 0.35 2.92 3.21
C GLU A 52 1.25 3.50 2.11
N PHE A 53 1.05 4.77 1.77
CA PHE A 53 1.91 5.51 0.85
C PHE A 53 2.65 6.61 1.61
N PHE A 54 3.90 6.86 1.23
CA PHE A 54 4.72 7.92 1.82
C PHE A 54 5.41 8.74 0.73
N ALA A 55 5.59 10.03 1.01
CA ALA A 55 6.25 10.97 0.10
C ALA A 55 7.77 10.83 0.09
N ASP A 56 8.34 10.15 1.09
CA ASP A 56 9.78 9.93 1.22
C ASP A 56 10.08 8.42 1.44
N GLU A 57 11.24 7.97 0.93
CA GLU A 57 11.75 6.62 1.23
C GLU A 57 12.24 6.52 2.67
N GLY A 58 12.00 5.37 3.30
CA GLY A 58 12.47 5.06 4.64
C GLY A 58 11.60 5.61 5.77
N GLU A 59 10.39 6.10 5.47
CA GLU A 59 9.40 6.40 6.49
C GLU A 59 8.95 5.13 7.20
N ASP A 60 8.90 5.20 8.54
CA ASP A 60 8.41 4.11 9.38
C ASP A 60 6.88 4.10 9.35
N GLY A 61 6.31 3.03 8.81
CA GLY A 61 4.87 2.75 8.81
C GLY A 61 4.50 1.56 9.70
N GLU A 62 3.21 1.21 9.71
CA GLU A 62 2.75 -0.03 10.34
C GLU A 62 2.97 -1.25 9.44
N CYS A 63 3.06 -1.02 8.13
CA CYS A 63 3.27 -2.02 7.11
C CYS A 63 4.74 -2.15 6.69
N LEU A 64 5.06 -3.21 5.94
CA LEU A 64 6.40 -3.43 5.40
C LEU A 64 6.58 -2.71 4.06
N PRO A 65 7.72 -2.05 3.79
CA PRO A 65 7.99 -1.44 2.50
C PRO A 65 8.19 -2.52 1.43
N ILE A 66 7.44 -2.41 0.33
CA ILE A 66 7.47 -3.37 -0.78
C ILE A 66 8.00 -2.73 -2.06
N LEU A 67 7.58 -1.50 -2.37
CA LEU A 67 8.04 -0.76 -3.54
C LEU A 67 8.50 0.64 -3.14
N SER A 68 9.42 1.20 -3.92
CA SER A 68 9.87 2.58 -3.79
C SER A 68 10.06 3.26 -5.14
N GLY A 69 10.16 4.60 -5.10
CA GLY A 69 10.30 5.46 -6.28
C GLY A 69 9.22 5.21 -7.33
N GLU A 70 9.63 5.05 -8.59
CA GLU A 70 8.73 4.85 -9.74
C GLU A 70 7.76 3.67 -9.57
N GLY A 71 8.16 2.61 -8.83
CA GLY A 71 7.27 1.48 -8.56
C GLY A 71 6.14 1.83 -7.59
N ALA A 72 6.42 2.63 -6.57
CA ALA A 72 5.39 3.10 -5.64
C ALA A 72 4.43 4.07 -6.33
N GLN A 73 4.97 5.00 -7.12
CA GLN A 73 4.17 5.94 -7.91
C GLN A 73 3.25 5.20 -8.91
N ALA A 74 3.76 4.19 -9.62
CA ALA A 74 2.95 3.43 -10.57
C ALA A 74 1.73 2.75 -9.92
N VAL A 75 1.88 2.24 -8.69
CA VAL A 75 0.75 1.68 -7.93
C VAL A 75 -0.23 2.78 -7.52
N PHE A 76 0.27 3.93 -7.07
CA PHE A 76 -0.55 5.08 -6.71
C PHE A 76 -1.42 5.57 -7.88
N ASP A 77 -0.81 5.66 -9.07
CA ASP A 77 -1.45 6.07 -10.33
C ASP A 77 -2.41 5.01 -10.89
N GLY A 78 -2.46 3.81 -10.30
CA GLY A 78 -3.27 2.69 -10.75
C GLY A 78 -2.71 1.95 -11.98
N ASP A 79 -1.45 2.20 -12.36
CA ASP A 79 -0.74 1.53 -13.46
C ASP A 79 0.12 0.38 -12.94
N TYR A 80 -0.52 -0.61 -12.31
CA TYR A 80 0.16 -1.80 -11.76
C TYR A 80 -0.62 -3.08 -12.04
N ASP A 81 0.09 -4.20 -12.07
CA ASP A 81 -0.51 -5.52 -12.10
C ASP A 81 -0.58 -6.10 -10.68
N GLU A 82 -1.79 -6.34 -10.17
CA GLU A 82 -2.00 -6.88 -8.82
C GLU A 82 -1.34 -8.25 -8.62
N ILE A 83 -1.27 -9.09 -9.67
CA ILE A 83 -0.65 -10.41 -9.58
C ILE A 83 0.87 -10.28 -9.41
N GLU A 84 1.48 -9.28 -10.05
CA GLU A 84 2.90 -8.98 -9.91
C GLU A 84 3.18 -8.39 -8.52
N LEU A 85 2.38 -7.41 -8.08
CA LEU A 85 2.50 -6.81 -6.75
C LEU A 85 2.36 -7.83 -5.62
N ARG A 86 1.44 -8.79 -5.76
CA ARG A 86 1.27 -9.91 -4.81
C ARG A 86 2.45 -10.88 -4.81
N GLN A 87 3.20 -11.00 -5.91
CA GLN A 87 4.39 -11.85 -5.99
C GLN A 87 5.62 -11.16 -5.38
N GLU A 88 5.73 -9.85 -5.53
CA GLU A 88 6.75 -9.05 -4.83
C GLU A 88 6.57 -9.15 -3.31
N TRP A 89 5.32 -9.26 -2.85
CA TRP A 89 5.01 -9.51 -1.45
C TRP A 89 5.26 -10.99 -1.07
N LEU A 90 6.22 -11.25 -0.17
CA LEU A 90 6.58 -12.61 0.26
C LEU A 90 5.59 -13.19 1.28
N GLU A 91 5.11 -14.41 1.06
CA GLU A 91 4.17 -15.09 1.99
C GLU A 91 4.67 -15.17 3.44
N GLU A 92 5.99 -15.22 3.64
CA GLU A 92 6.63 -15.24 4.96
C GLU A 92 6.42 -13.95 5.78
N ASN A 93 6.02 -12.86 5.12
CA ASN A 93 5.73 -11.58 5.75
C ASN A 93 4.32 -11.52 6.36
N ALA A 94 3.51 -12.58 6.23
CA ALA A 94 2.15 -12.61 6.76
C ALA A 94 2.15 -12.54 8.29
N LEU A 95 1.28 -11.70 8.85
CA LEU A 95 1.01 -11.67 10.28
C LEU A 95 -0.21 -12.56 10.57
N HIS A 96 -0.09 -13.43 11.57
CA HIS A 96 -1.08 -14.43 12.00
C HIS A 96 -1.65 -14.11 13.39
#